data_AF-A0A0C9W4B0-F1
#
_entry.id   AF-A0A0C9W4B0-F1
#
_cell.length_a   1.000
_cell.length_b   1.000
_cell.length_c   1.000
_cell.angle_alpha   90.00
_cell.angle_beta   90.00
_cell.angle_gamma   90.00
#
_symmetry.space_group_name_H-M   'P 1'
#
loop_
_entity.id
_entity.type
_entity.pdbx_description
1 polymer ?
#
loop_
_entity_poly.entity_id
_entity_poly.type
_entity_poly.pdbx_seq_one_letter_code
_entity_poly.pdbx_strand_id
1 'polypeptide(L)'
;MSGISQQDDEIIWVDSDTVRRADHDRAAYVIVYQCQWDLNGSLCQMWVEGDDGEMHTHLREYHGVKGDTKDVLTCRWLGCAQERKLGSMPRHVMTHLKIRYGCSNCTRTVARGDYLRAHLRNIEACSGANVVVVPGPHARVVGRECSVLL
;
A
#
# COMPACT_ATOMS: atom_id res chain seq x y z
N MET A 1 -29.73 -24.42 9.25
CA MET A 1 -28.54 -24.04 10.02
C MET A 1 -27.42 -23.78 9.03
N SER A 2 -26.90 -22.53 9.05
CA SER A 2 -25.58 -22.07 8.54
C SER A 2 -25.34 -22.10 7.01
N GLY A 3 -24.82 -21.08 6.33
CA GLY A 3 -24.31 -19.71 6.62
C GLY A 3 -24.14 -18.94 5.28
N ILE A 4 -24.47 -17.65 5.15
CA ILE A 4 -23.64 -16.42 5.36
C ILE A 4 -22.24 -16.56 4.73
N SER A 5 -21.77 -15.73 3.80
CA SER A 5 -21.77 -14.26 3.80
C SER A 5 -21.75 -13.68 2.38
N GLN A 6 -22.62 -12.72 2.09
CA GLN A 6 -22.33 -11.68 1.11
C GLN A 6 -21.13 -10.90 1.66
N GLN A 7 -20.06 -10.73 0.89
CA GLN A 7 -19.07 -9.71 1.19
C GLN A 7 -19.60 -8.42 0.60
N ASP A 8 -19.73 -7.41 1.46
CA ASP A 8 -20.38 -6.14 1.16
C ASP A 8 -19.80 -5.47 -0.09
N ASP A 9 -20.66 -5.17 -1.06
CA ASP A 9 -20.39 -4.33 -2.25
C ASP A 9 -20.23 -2.85 -1.82
N GLU A 10 -19.30 -2.56 -0.91
CA GLU A 10 -19.02 -1.21 -0.43
C GLU A 10 -18.24 -0.42 -1.49
N ILE A 11 -18.86 0.65 -2.00
CA ILE A 11 -18.20 1.59 -2.92
C ILE A 11 -17.08 2.31 -2.17
N ILE A 12 -15.82 1.99 -2.49
CA ILE A 12 -14.65 2.66 -1.93
C ILE A 12 -14.08 3.72 -2.88
N TRP A 13 -13.74 4.88 -2.33
CA TRP A 13 -13.10 5.97 -3.07
C TRP A 13 -11.59 5.75 -3.12
N VAL A 14 -11.12 5.30 -4.27
CA VAL A 14 -9.71 5.09 -4.58
C VAL A 14 -9.21 6.27 -5.42
N ASP A 15 -7.92 6.58 -5.36
CA ASP A 15 -7.32 7.60 -6.23
C ASP A 15 -7.61 7.32 -7.72
N SER A 16 -7.86 8.37 -8.51
CA SER A 16 -8.21 8.27 -9.93
C SER A 16 -7.15 7.57 -10.79
N ASP A 17 -5.87 7.67 -10.41
CA ASP A 17 -4.79 7.01 -11.15
C ASP A 17 -4.74 5.50 -10.85
N THR A 18 -5.11 5.09 -9.63
CA THR A 18 -5.29 3.68 -9.27
C THR A 18 -6.40 3.01 -10.07
N VAL A 19 -7.55 3.69 -10.21
CA VAL A 19 -8.70 3.20 -11.01
C VAL A 19 -8.29 3.00 -12.46
N ARG A 20 -7.59 3.98 -13.06
CA ARG A 20 -7.10 3.89 -14.44
C ARG A 20 -6.17 2.71 -14.69
N ARG A 21 -5.29 2.38 -13.73
CA ARG A 21 -4.38 1.23 -13.84
C ARG A 21 -5.11 -0.10 -13.75
N ALA A 22 -6.08 -0.22 -12.84
CA ALA A 22 -6.93 -1.40 -12.75
C ALA A 22 -7.78 -1.60 -14.02
N ASP A 23 -8.24 -0.51 -14.65
CA ASP A 23 -9.05 -0.57 -15.87
C ASP A 23 -8.24 -0.94 -17.13
N HIS A 24 -6.96 -0.54 -17.21
CA HIS A 24 -6.13 -0.78 -18.39
C HIS A 24 -5.65 -2.24 -18.52
N ASP A 25 -5.63 -3.00 -17.42
CA ASP A 25 -5.34 -4.44 -17.43
C ASP A 25 -6.46 -5.20 -16.71
N ARG A 26 -7.38 -5.78 -17.48
CA ARG A 26 -8.55 -6.53 -16.97
C ARG A 26 -8.19 -7.79 -16.16
N ALA A 27 -6.92 -8.18 -16.12
CA ALA A 27 -6.40 -9.24 -15.26
C ALA A 27 -5.69 -8.70 -14.01
N ALA A 28 -5.43 -7.39 -13.93
CA ALA A 28 -4.79 -6.76 -12.79
C ALA A 28 -5.77 -6.52 -11.64
N TYR A 29 -5.23 -6.68 -10.44
CA TYR A 29 -5.85 -6.22 -9.21
C TYR A 29 -4.81 -5.40 -8.46
N VAL A 30 -5.28 -4.43 -7.68
CA VAL A 30 -4.45 -3.57 -6.85
C VAL A 30 -4.86 -3.73 -5.39
N ILE A 31 -3.87 -3.66 -4.50
CA ILE A 31 -4.09 -3.77 -3.06
C ILE A 31 -4.06 -2.37 -2.47
N VAL A 32 -5.17 -1.99 -1.86
CA VAL A 32 -5.39 -0.65 -1.31
C VAL A 32 -5.66 -0.69 0.20
N TYR A 33 -5.40 0.43 0.85
CA TYR A 33 -5.57 0.62 2.28
C TYR A 33 -6.24 1.95 2.56
N GLN A 34 -7.11 2.00 3.55
CA GLN A 34 -7.72 3.24 4.00
C GLN A 34 -6.66 4.14 4.66
N CYS A 35 -6.53 5.35 4.15
CA CYS A 35 -5.65 6.37 4.73
C CYS A 35 -6.22 6.86 6.07
N GLN A 36 -5.41 6.74 7.13
CA GLN A 36 -5.76 7.21 8.47
C GLN A 36 -4.99 8.47 8.87
N TRP A 37 -4.57 9.28 7.88
CA TRP A 37 -3.99 10.57 8.15
C TRP A 37 -5.04 11.50 8.76
N ASP A 38 -4.70 12.13 9.89
CA ASP A 38 -5.58 13.07 10.59
C ASP A 38 -5.50 14.48 9.97
N LEU A 39 -6.67 14.96 9.56
CA LEU A 39 -6.94 16.29 9.05
C LEU A 39 -7.69 17.10 10.11
N ASN A 40 -6.99 17.43 11.20
CA ASN A 40 -7.50 18.24 12.31
C ASN A 40 -8.73 17.61 12.98
N GLY A 41 -8.62 16.33 13.35
CA GLY A 41 -9.67 15.57 14.03
C GLY A 41 -10.64 14.82 13.10
N SER A 42 -10.40 14.84 11.79
CA SER A 42 -11.13 14.03 10.81
C SER A 42 -10.15 13.17 10.01
N LEU A 43 -10.46 11.88 9.83
CA LEU A 43 -9.63 10.97 9.03
C LEU A 43 -9.81 11.22 7.53
N CYS A 44 -8.77 10.97 6.74
CA CYS A 44 -8.79 11.12 5.27
C CYS A 44 -9.87 10.31 4.55
N GLN A 45 -10.17 9.08 5.01
CA GLN A 45 -11.16 8.15 4.43
C GLN A 45 -10.88 7.63 3.01
N MET A 46 -9.93 8.19 2.26
CA MET A 46 -9.55 7.71 0.93
C MET A 46 -8.76 6.40 0.98
N TRP A 47 -8.84 5.60 -0.08
CA TRP A 47 -8.08 4.38 -0.25
C TRP A 47 -6.87 4.61 -1.15
N VAL A 48 -5.70 4.20 -0.69
CA VAL A 48 -4.41 4.41 -1.37
C VAL A 48 -3.68 3.09 -1.56
N GLU A 49 -2.98 2.96 -2.69
CA GLU A 49 -2.16 1.79 -2.98
C GLU A 49 -0.98 1.65 -2.00
N GLY A 50 -0.63 0.39 -1.75
CA GLY A 50 0.46 0.02 -0.88
C GLY A 50 1.86 0.14 -1.50
N ASP A 51 2.20 1.28 -2.10
CA ASP A 51 3.55 1.55 -2.60
C ASP A 51 4.04 2.97 -2.29
N ASP A 52 5.37 3.14 -2.31
CA ASP A 52 6.07 4.38 -1.92
C ASP A 52 5.73 5.56 -2.85
N GLY A 53 5.48 5.29 -4.14
CA GLY A 53 5.21 6.31 -5.16
C GLY A 53 3.80 6.86 -5.05
N GLU A 54 2.81 5.98 -4.96
CA GLU A 54 1.42 6.38 -4.77
C GLU A 54 1.19 7.03 -3.42
N MET A 55 1.80 6.49 -2.36
CA MET A 55 1.75 7.14 -1.05
C MET A 55 2.36 8.55 -1.10
N HIS A 56 3.49 8.73 -1.80
CA HIS A 56 4.08 10.06 -1.97
C HIS A 56 3.15 11.03 -2.70
N THR A 57 2.51 10.59 -3.79
CA THR A 57 1.52 11.40 -4.51
C THR A 57 0.31 11.71 -3.63
N HIS A 58 -0.23 10.72 -2.93
CA HIS A 58 -1.38 10.89 -2.05
C HIS A 58 -1.12 11.92 -0.94
N LEU A 59 -0.01 11.80 -0.21
CA LEU A 59 0.36 12.76 0.84
C LEU A 59 0.52 14.18 0.28
N ARG A 60 1.06 14.32 -0.93
CA ARG A 60 1.28 15.61 -1.58
C ARG A 60 -0.04 16.28 -2.01
N GLU A 61 -0.91 15.53 -2.68
CA GLU A 61 -2.13 16.09 -3.28
C GLU A 61 -3.24 16.29 -2.24
N TYR A 62 -3.42 15.35 -1.30
CA TYR A 62 -4.56 15.38 -0.36
C TYR A 62 -4.20 15.91 1.03
N HIS A 63 -2.91 15.93 1.40
CA HIS A 63 -2.47 16.35 2.75
C HIS A 63 -1.46 17.49 2.74
N GLY A 64 -1.15 18.05 1.57
CA GLY A 64 -0.27 19.20 1.44
C GLY A 64 1.16 18.93 1.91
N VAL A 65 1.59 17.67 1.93
CA VAL A 65 2.97 17.30 2.26
C VAL A 65 3.87 17.73 1.09
N LYS A 66 4.36 18.97 1.16
CA LYS A 66 5.18 19.65 0.16
C LYS A 66 6.32 20.39 0.86
N GLY A 67 7.51 20.42 0.27
CA GLY A 67 8.69 21.04 0.86
C GLY A 67 10.00 20.40 0.36
N ASP A 68 11.12 20.78 0.96
CA ASP A 68 12.41 20.15 0.71
C ASP A 68 12.45 18.75 1.34
N THR A 69 13.12 17.82 0.68
CA THR A 69 13.30 16.44 1.18
C THR A 69 13.91 16.37 2.59
N LYS A 70 14.67 17.39 3.01
CA LYS A 70 15.33 17.52 4.31
C LYS A 70 14.41 18.11 5.38
N ASP A 71 13.32 18.75 5.00
CA ASP A 71 12.36 19.32 5.95
C ASP A 71 11.81 18.22 6.86
N VAL A 72 11.57 18.57 8.11
CA VAL A 72 11.04 17.63 9.10
C VAL A 72 9.53 17.83 9.21
N LEU A 73 8.79 16.74 9.12
CA LEU A 73 7.34 16.70 9.27
C LEU A 73 6.98 15.68 10.36
N THR A 74 6.02 16.04 11.21
CA THR A 74 5.39 15.10 12.14
C THR A 74 4.36 14.26 11.40
N CYS A 75 4.48 12.94 11.47
CA CYS A 75 3.48 12.02 10.96
C CYS A 75 2.15 12.24 11.69
N ARG A 76 1.05 12.37 10.94
CA ARG A 76 -0.31 12.54 11.48
C ARG A 76 -1.17 11.30 11.28
N TRP A 77 -0.56 10.16 11.01
CA TRP A 77 -1.31 8.90 11.01
C TRP A 77 -1.93 8.66 12.38
N LEU A 78 -3.16 8.13 12.43
CA LEU A 78 -3.86 7.85 13.67
C LEU A 78 -2.98 7.02 14.65
N GLY A 79 -2.71 7.59 15.83
CA GLY A 79 -1.84 6.97 16.83
C GLY A 79 -0.33 7.09 16.57
N CYS A 80 0.09 7.92 15.62
CA CYS A 80 1.49 8.25 15.34
C CYS A 80 1.75 9.74 15.56
N ALA A 81 2.96 10.06 16.01
CA ALA A 81 3.48 11.42 16.15
C ALA A 81 4.99 11.49 15.85
N GLN A 82 5.50 10.53 15.09
CA GLN A 82 6.95 10.46 14.81
C GLN A 82 7.36 11.54 13.82
N GLU A 83 8.46 12.22 14.12
CA GLU A 83 9.10 13.15 13.18
C GLU A 83 9.96 12.40 12.17
N ARG A 84 9.79 12.75 10.89
CA ARG A 84 10.56 12.19 9.78
C ARG A 84 10.93 13.28 8.80
N LYS A 85 12.04 13.05 8.09
CA LYS A 85 12.35 13.86 6.90
C LYS A 85 11.24 13.68 5.88
N LEU A 86 10.83 14.75 5.20
CA LEU A 86 9.75 14.75 4.21
C LEU A 86 10.01 13.70 3.12
N GLY A 87 11.25 13.60 2.63
CA GLY A 87 11.65 12.59 1.65
C GLY A 87 11.57 11.13 2.14
N SER A 88 11.42 10.91 3.45
CA SER A 88 11.24 9.58 4.05
C SER A 88 9.81 9.34 4.58
N MET A 89 8.96 10.35 4.55
CA MET A 89 7.60 10.28 5.10
C MET A 89 6.72 9.23 4.40
N PRO A 90 6.69 9.10 3.06
CA PRO A 90 5.88 8.08 2.39
C PRO A 90 6.24 6.67 2.89
N ARG A 91 7.54 6.34 2.88
CA ARG A 91 8.06 5.07 3.43
C ARG A 91 7.76 4.87 4.90
N HIS A 92 7.74 5.94 5.71
CA HIS A 92 7.33 5.84 7.10
C HIS A 92 5.85 5.47 7.22
N VAL A 93 4.97 6.13 6.45
CA VAL A 93 3.53 5.85 6.45
C VAL A 93 3.24 4.41 6.05
N MET A 94 3.98 3.87 5.08
CA MET A 94 3.94 2.46 4.68
C MET A 94 4.13 1.47 5.85
N THR A 95 4.80 1.87 6.93
CA THR A 95 4.95 1.01 8.13
C THR A 95 3.64 0.80 8.88
N HIS A 96 2.70 1.75 8.79
CA HIS A 96 1.37 1.61 9.38
C HIS A 96 0.51 0.59 8.63
N LEU A 97 0.72 0.47 7.32
CA LEU A 97 0.04 -0.50 6.47
C LEU A 97 0.54 -1.93 6.70
N LYS A 98 1.72 -2.09 7.33
CA LYS A 98 2.37 -3.39 7.64
C LYS A 98 2.56 -4.29 6.41
N ILE A 99 2.70 -3.69 5.22
CA ILE A 99 3.00 -4.40 3.99
C ILE A 99 4.39 -5.03 4.09
N ARG A 100 4.54 -6.25 3.57
CA ARG A 100 5.83 -6.92 3.49
C ARG A 100 6.10 -7.42 2.07
N TYR A 101 7.36 -7.74 1.82
CA TYR A 101 7.84 -8.25 0.54
C TYR A 101 8.52 -9.60 0.78
N GLY A 102 7.98 -10.64 0.15
CA GLY A 102 8.45 -12.03 0.24
C GLY A 102 9.16 -12.49 -1.03
N CYS A 103 10.17 -13.36 -0.88
CA CYS A 103 10.80 -14.07 -2.00
C CYS A 103 9.90 -15.23 -2.44
N SER A 104 9.68 -15.41 -3.75
CA SER A 104 8.89 -16.55 -4.23
C SER A 104 9.58 -17.91 -4.11
N ASN A 105 10.90 -17.93 -3.84
CA ASN A 105 11.70 -19.15 -3.80
C ASN A 105 12.14 -19.56 -2.37
N CYS A 106 12.06 -18.66 -1.39
CA CYS A 106 12.37 -18.98 0.00
C CYS A 106 11.44 -18.26 0.96
N THR A 107 11.49 -18.57 2.25
CA THR A 107 10.60 -17.99 3.27
C THR A 107 10.98 -16.55 3.68
N ARG A 108 12.00 -15.94 3.06
CA ARG A 108 12.48 -14.62 3.42
C ARG A 108 11.42 -13.56 3.13
N THR A 109 11.04 -12.82 4.16
CA THR A 109 10.10 -11.71 4.07
C THR A 109 10.65 -10.47 4.79
N VAL A 110 10.69 -9.33 4.12
CA VAL A 110 11.24 -8.06 4.66
C VAL A 110 10.23 -6.92 4.53
N ALA A 111 10.40 -5.86 5.30
CA ALA A 111 9.49 -4.71 5.30
C ALA A 111 9.68 -3.77 4.08
N ARG A 112 10.75 -3.95 3.29
CA ARG A 112 11.08 -3.06 2.17
C ARG A 112 11.40 -3.84 0.90
N GLY A 113 10.82 -3.42 -0.22
CA GLY A 113 11.00 -4.09 -1.52
C GLY A 113 12.44 -4.00 -2.03
N ASP A 114 13.15 -2.91 -1.79
CA ASP A 114 14.55 -2.76 -2.22
C ASP A 114 15.50 -3.73 -1.51
N TYR A 115 15.25 -4.02 -0.22
CA TYR A 115 15.97 -5.06 0.51
C TYR A 115 15.70 -6.45 -0.05
N LEU A 116 14.47 -6.72 -0.47
CA LEU A 116 14.17 -8.01 -1.11
C LEU A 116 14.83 -8.10 -2.49
N ARG A 117 14.80 -7.04 -3.30
CA ARG A 117 15.51 -7.01 -4.59
C ARG A 117 17.02 -7.22 -4.41
N ALA A 118 17.61 -6.67 -3.36
CA ALA A 118 19.00 -6.93 -3.02
C ALA A 118 19.22 -8.41 -2.62
N HIS A 119 18.29 -9.00 -1.86
CA HIS A 119 18.31 -10.44 -1.56
C HIS A 119 18.28 -11.29 -2.84
N LEU A 120 17.41 -10.98 -3.81
CA LEU A 120 17.36 -11.72 -5.08
C LEU A 120 18.70 -11.65 -5.82
N ARG A 121 19.34 -10.47 -5.88
CA ARG A 121 20.64 -10.33 -6.56
C ARG A 121 21.81 -11.03 -5.88
N ASN A 122 21.79 -11.11 -4.55
CA ASN A 122 22.96 -11.53 -3.77
C ASN A 122 22.88 -12.99 -3.28
N ILE A 123 21.73 -13.65 -3.42
CA ILE A 123 21.55 -15.04 -3.01
C ILE A 123 21.33 -15.87 -4.28
N GLU A 124 22.37 -16.62 -4.68
CA GLU A 124 22.39 -17.45 -5.89
C GLU A 124 21.10 -18.26 -6.10
N ALA A 125 20.66 -18.98 -5.06
CA ALA A 125 19.46 -19.81 -5.10
C ALA A 125 18.18 -19.01 -5.38
N CYS A 126 18.15 -17.70 -5.12
CA CYS A 126 17.00 -16.82 -5.27
C CYS A 126 17.11 -15.83 -6.44
N SER A 127 18.16 -15.92 -7.27
CA SER A 127 18.45 -14.97 -8.36
C SER A 127 17.35 -14.88 -9.42
N GLY A 128 16.65 -15.98 -9.70
CA GLY A 128 15.49 -16.03 -10.60
C GLY A 128 14.13 -15.90 -9.91
N ALA A 129 14.09 -15.61 -8.61
CA ALA A 129 12.84 -15.55 -7.87
C ALA A 129 12.16 -14.18 -8.03
N ASN A 130 10.85 -14.15 -7.78
CA ASN A 130 10.03 -12.94 -7.88
C ASN A 130 9.81 -12.30 -6.50
N VAL A 131 9.55 -10.99 -6.51
CA VAL A 131 9.04 -10.27 -5.34
C VAL A 131 7.54 -10.48 -5.25
N VAL A 132 7.08 -11.08 -4.14
CA VAL A 132 5.67 -11.22 -3.80
C VAL A 132 5.32 -10.14 -2.78
N VAL A 133 4.30 -9.33 -3.05
CA VAL A 133 3.75 -8.40 -2.06
C VAL A 133 2.88 -9.21 -1.11
N VAL A 134 3.17 -9.09 0.19
CA VAL A 134 2.38 -9.69 1.26
C VAL A 134 1.54 -8.56 1.88
N PRO A 135 0.22 -8.55 1.65
CA PRO A 135 -0.67 -7.52 2.18
C PRO A 135 -0.62 -7.47 3.71
N GLY A 136 -0.73 -6.26 4.26
CA GLY A 136 -0.92 -6.08 5.68
C GLY A 136 -2.39 -6.16 6.10
N PRO A 137 -2.69 -5.94 7.39
CA PRO A 137 -4.07 -5.94 7.88
C PRO A 137 -4.92 -4.84 7.22
N HIS A 138 -6.22 -5.13 7.07
CA HIS A 138 -7.22 -4.24 6.48
C HIS A 138 -6.98 -3.87 5.01
N ALA A 139 -6.08 -4.59 4.32
CA ALA A 139 -5.95 -4.51 2.88
C ALA A 139 -7.29 -4.86 2.21
N ARG A 140 -7.64 -4.11 1.16
CA ARG A 140 -8.71 -4.47 0.23
C ARG A 140 -8.14 -4.65 -1.17
N VAL A 141 -8.81 -5.45 -1.96
CA VAL A 141 -8.48 -5.67 -3.36
C VAL A 141 -9.46 -4.86 -4.20
N VAL A 142 -8.93 -4.08 -5.13
CA VAL A 142 -9.70 -3.35 -6.14
C VAL A 142 -9.29 -3.89 -7.51
N GLY A 143 -10.26 -4.05 -8.41
CA GLY A 143 -10.08 -4.84 -9.62
C GLY A 143 -10.63 -6.27 -9.44
N ARG A 144 -10.38 -7.13 -10.43
CA ARG A 144 -11.26 -8.25 -10.83
C ARG A 144 -12.10 -8.90 -9.72
N GLU A 145 -13.40 -8.63 -9.76
CA GLU A 145 -14.45 -9.46 -9.18
C GLU A 145 -14.49 -10.83 -9.90
N CYS A 146 -14.89 -11.85 -9.15
CA CYS A 146 -14.90 -13.26 -9.55
C CYS A 146 -15.49 -13.48 -10.95
N SER A 147 -14.81 -14.29 -11.77
CA SER A 147 -15.51 -15.05 -12.80
C SER A 147 -16.43 -16.02 -12.07
N VAL A 148 -17.70 -15.64 -11.85
CA VAL A 148 -18.75 -16.61 -11.54
C VAL A 148 -18.85 -17.46 -12.81
N LEU A 149 -18.25 -18.66 -12.77
CA LEU A 149 -18.53 -19.68 -13.77
C LEU A 149 -20.00 -20.04 -13.60
N LEU A 150 -20.81 -19.72 -14.62
CA LEU A 150 -22.18 -20.17 -14.82
C LEU A 150 -22.24 -21.70 -14.88
#